data_AF-A0A556VB42-F1
#
_entry.id   AF-A0A556VB42-F1
#
_cell.length_a   1.000
_cell.length_b   1.000
_cell.length_c   1.000
_cell.angle_alpha   90.00
_cell.angle_beta   90.00
_cell.angle_gamma   90.00
#
_symmetry.space_group_name_H-M   'P 1'
#
loop_
_entity.id
_entity.type
_entity.pdbx_description
1 polymer ?
#
loop_
_entity_poly.entity_id
_entity_poly.type
_entity_poly.pdbx_seq_one_letter_code
_entity_poly.pdbx_strand_id
1 'polypeptide(L)'
;MAKNVTDIPREDLSKISDEELFRLSKEELVRKLRKVEGEKISLMVEHGNMMRDVNRRLQLHLHEIRNLKEVNQKLQDDNQELRELCCFLDDDRQKGKKLSREWQRFGRYTASVVWKEVGFYQQKLKELELNQESVVRENVELKEIIVMLEEERNGAGSRSSIDSQSSLNNLNGGTNNVRDVGDGSSTSSTGSTGSPDHHHGHIHGHKPIEGKTAAIRRSMDDLSTNHLHRSIPNGLNGK
;
A
#
# COMPACT_ATOMS: atom_id res chain seq x y z
N MET A 1 -59.61 -20.37 13.19
CA MET A 1 -61.01 -20.82 13.36
C MET A 1 -61.17 -21.34 14.78
N ALA A 2 -61.77 -20.53 15.66
CA ALA A 2 -62.02 -20.90 17.05
C ALA A 2 -63.33 -21.69 17.11
N LYS A 3 -63.27 -22.92 17.64
CA LYS A 3 -64.49 -23.70 17.91
C LYS A 3 -65.09 -23.18 19.20
N ASN A 4 -66.33 -22.71 19.13
CA ASN A 4 -67.16 -22.33 20.26
C ASN A 4 -67.29 -23.53 21.22
N VAL A 5 -66.71 -23.40 22.41
CA VAL A 5 -66.99 -24.30 23.53
C VAL A 5 -68.34 -23.86 24.08
N THR A 6 -69.35 -24.70 23.88
CA THR A 6 -70.68 -24.51 24.44
C THR A 6 -70.55 -24.48 25.96
N ASP A 7 -70.80 -23.32 26.56
CA ASP A 7 -70.82 -23.10 28.01
C ASP A 7 -71.97 -23.93 28.60
N ILE A 8 -71.66 -25.12 29.11
CA ILE A 8 -72.56 -25.88 29.97
C ILE A 8 -72.67 -25.08 31.26
N PRO A 9 -73.89 -24.73 31.75
CA PRO A 9 -74.04 -23.94 32.97
C PRO A 9 -73.35 -24.67 34.12
N ARG A 10 -72.22 -24.12 34.59
CA ARG A 10 -71.55 -24.58 35.80
C ARG A 10 -72.48 -24.27 36.97
N GLU A 11 -73.08 -25.30 37.54
CA GLU A 11 -73.71 -25.19 38.86
C GLU A 11 -72.61 -24.92 39.88
N ASP A 12 -72.42 -23.65 40.18
CA ASP A 12 -71.46 -23.17 41.15
C ASP A 12 -71.99 -23.55 42.53
N LEU A 13 -71.49 -24.65 43.11
CA LEU A 13 -71.93 -25.12 44.43
C LEU A 13 -71.71 -24.06 45.53
N SER A 14 -70.84 -23.07 45.30
CA SER A 14 -70.67 -21.91 46.18
C SER A 14 -71.91 -20.99 46.26
N LYS A 15 -72.85 -21.13 45.32
CA LYS A 15 -74.10 -20.34 45.24
C LYS A 15 -75.32 -21.06 45.78
N ILE A 16 -75.20 -22.32 46.19
CA ILE A 16 -76.30 -23.09 46.80
C ILE A 16 -76.27 -22.81 48.30
N SER A 17 -77.39 -22.39 48.90
CA SER A 17 -77.44 -22.13 50.35
C SER A 17 -77.36 -23.42 51.14
N ASP A 18 -76.88 -23.35 52.39
CA ASP A 18 -76.81 -24.52 53.26
C ASP A 18 -78.19 -25.18 53.43
N GLU A 19 -79.28 -24.41 53.54
CA GLU A 19 -80.66 -24.95 53.62
C GLU A 19 -81.09 -25.74 52.37
N GLU A 20 -80.67 -25.31 51.18
CA GLU A 20 -80.94 -26.02 49.93
C GLU A 20 -80.10 -27.28 49.80
N LEU A 21 -78.88 -27.25 50.33
CA LEU A 21 -78.00 -28.41 50.40
C LEU A 21 -78.59 -29.51 51.30
N PHE A 22 -79.16 -29.14 52.45
CA PHE A 22 -79.80 -30.08 53.38
C PHE A 22 -81.08 -30.73 52.83
N ARG A 23 -81.71 -30.14 51.80
CA ARG A 23 -82.89 -30.68 51.13
C ARG A 23 -82.56 -31.75 50.08
N LEU A 24 -81.29 -31.87 49.67
CA LEU A 24 -80.84 -32.87 48.69
C LEU A 24 -80.65 -34.24 49.34
N SER A 25 -80.90 -35.29 48.56
CA SER A 25 -80.57 -36.66 48.99
C SER A 25 -79.05 -36.87 49.05
N LYS A 26 -78.62 -37.79 49.92
CA LYS A 26 -77.20 -38.19 50.03
C LYS A 26 -76.63 -38.59 48.68
N GLU A 27 -77.41 -39.28 47.86
CA GLU A 27 -77.02 -39.75 46.52
C GLU A 27 -76.81 -38.57 45.54
N GLU A 28 -77.62 -37.52 45.63
CA GLU A 28 -77.47 -36.31 44.80
C GLU A 28 -76.26 -35.49 45.19
N LEU A 29 -76.00 -35.33 46.50
CA LEU A 29 -74.77 -34.70 47.01
C LEU A 29 -73.52 -35.44 46.53
N VAL A 30 -73.49 -36.77 46.62
CA VAL A 30 -72.37 -37.58 46.12
C VAL A 30 -72.18 -37.42 44.61
N ARG A 31 -73.27 -37.34 43.83
CA ARG A 31 -73.21 -37.15 42.38
C ARG A 31 -72.68 -35.76 42.02
N LYS A 32 -73.14 -34.70 42.70
CA LYS A 32 -72.64 -33.32 42.51
C LYS A 32 -71.18 -33.19 42.92
N LEU A 33 -70.77 -33.80 44.04
CA LEU A 33 -69.37 -33.83 44.49
C LEU A 33 -68.45 -34.47 43.45
N ARG A 34 -68.79 -35.69 42.99
CA ARG A 34 -67.99 -36.39 41.95
C ARG A 34 -67.89 -35.61 40.65
N LYS A 35 -68.96 -34.91 40.25
CA LYS A 35 -68.95 -34.04 39.08
C LYS A 35 -67.95 -32.90 39.23
N VAL A 36 -67.98 -32.18 40.36
CA VAL A 36 -67.05 -31.07 40.62
C VAL A 36 -65.62 -31.55 40.81
N GLU A 37 -65.39 -32.69 41.45
CA GLU A 37 -64.05 -33.30 41.52
C GLU A 37 -63.50 -33.62 40.12
N GLY A 38 -64.33 -34.17 39.23
CA GLY A 38 -63.96 -34.41 37.83
C GLY A 38 -63.64 -33.11 37.08
N GLU A 39 -64.48 -32.08 37.21
CA GLU A 39 -64.26 -30.77 36.60
C GLU A 39 -62.99 -30.09 37.12
N LYS A 40 -62.72 -30.18 38.43
CA LYS A 40 -61.48 -29.68 39.05
C LYS A 40 -60.26 -30.37 38.47
N ILE A 41 -60.29 -31.70 38.33
CA ILE A 41 -59.18 -32.47 37.73
C ILE A 41 -58.99 -32.04 36.27
N SER A 42 -60.07 -31.91 35.49
CA SER A 42 -60.01 -31.46 34.09
C SER A 42 -59.37 -30.06 33.98
N LEU A 43 -59.81 -29.11 34.80
CA LEU A 43 -59.25 -27.76 34.85
C LEU A 43 -57.78 -27.74 35.24
N MET A 44 -57.35 -28.58 36.19
CA MET A 44 -55.95 -28.70 36.55
C MET A 44 -55.10 -29.19 35.38
N VAL A 45 -55.60 -30.14 34.60
CA VAL A 45 -54.93 -30.64 33.39
C VAL A 45 -54.85 -29.55 32.32
N GLU A 46 -55.94 -28.84 32.06
CA GLU A 46 -55.98 -27.72 31.09
C GLU A 46 -55.03 -26.59 31.49
N HIS A 47 -55.02 -26.20 32.77
CA HIS A 47 -54.08 -25.21 33.30
C HIS A 47 -52.63 -25.68 33.14
N GLY A 48 -52.34 -26.96 33.43
CA GLY A 48 -51.01 -27.54 33.21
C GLY A 48 -50.58 -27.56 31.74
N ASN A 49 -51.51 -27.82 30.82
CA ASN A 49 -51.26 -27.71 29.37
C ASN A 49 -50.94 -26.26 28.97
N MET A 50 -51.76 -25.30 29.43
CA MET A 50 -51.57 -23.88 29.15
C MET A 50 -50.21 -23.38 29.66
N MET A 51 -49.84 -23.77 30.88
CA MET A 51 -48.54 -23.40 31.46
C MET A 51 -47.37 -23.99 30.66
N ARG A 52 -47.49 -25.23 30.20
CA ARG A 52 -46.49 -25.85 29.30
C ARG A 52 -46.35 -25.07 27.99
N ASP A 53 -47.45 -24.63 27.41
CA ASP A 53 -47.42 -23.86 26.16
C ASP A 53 -46.81 -22.46 26.35
N VAL A 54 -47.13 -21.77 27.45
CA VAL A 54 -46.51 -20.48 27.81
C VAL A 54 -45.00 -20.66 27.97
N ASN A 55 -44.57 -21.67 28.73
CA ASN A 55 -43.15 -21.96 28.92
C ASN A 55 -42.45 -22.30 27.60
N ARG A 56 -43.08 -23.08 26.73
CA ARG A 56 -42.55 -23.41 25.41
C ARG A 56 -42.35 -22.16 24.55
N ARG A 57 -43.35 -21.27 24.50
CA ARG A 57 -43.25 -20.00 23.76
C ARG A 57 -42.17 -19.08 24.33
N LEU A 58 -42.08 -18.99 25.65
CA LEU A 58 -41.04 -18.21 26.31
C LEU A 58 -39.64 -18.70 25.92
N GLN A 59 -39.41 -20.02 25.90
CA GLN A 59 -38.12 -20.58 25.49
C GLN A 59 -37.78 -20.28 24.03
N LEU A 60 -38.77 -20.31 23.13
CA LEU A 60 -38.57 -19.92 21.73
C LEU A 60 -38.18 -18.45 21.60
N HIS A 61 -38.86 -17.54 22.32
CA HIS A 61 -38.50 -16.12 22.31
C HIS A 61 -37.11 -15.87 22.91
N LEU A 62 -36.74 -16.57 23.99
CA LEU A 62 -35.40 -16.48 24.55
C LEU A 62 -34.31 -16.96 23.59
N HIS A 63 -34.60 -17.99 22.78
CA HIS A 63 -33.69 -18.44 21.74
C HIS A 63 -33.55 -17.40 20.64
N GLU A 64 -34.67 -16.83 20.17
CA GLU A 64 -34.67 -15.79 19.14
C GLU A 64 -33.90 -14.54 19.60
N ILE A 65 -34.08 -14.12 20.85
CA ILE A 65 -33.33 -12.99 21.41
C ILE A 65 -31.82 -13.26 21.39
N ARG A 66 -31.38 -14.50 21.66
CA ARG A 66 -29.95 -14.88 21.56
C ARG A 66 -29.47 -14.83 20.11
N ASN A 67 -30.22 -15.40 19.17
CA ASN A 67 -29.86 -15.39 17.75
C ASN A 67 -29.77 -13.95 17.20
N LEU A 68 -30.73 -13.09 17.53
CA LEU A 68 -30.72 -11.68 17.12
C LEU A 68 -29.52 -10.91 17.71
N LYS A 69 -29.10 -11.23 18.93
CA LYS A 69 -27.88 -10.64 19.51
C LYS A 69 -26.63 -11.04 18.74
N GLU A 70 -26.52 -12.31 18.32
CA GLU A 70 -25.39 -12.79 17.51
C GLU A 70 -25.33 -12.10 16.14
N VAL A 71 -26.48 -11.99 15.45
CA VAL A 71 -26.57 -11.27 14.17
C VAL A 71 -26.21 -9.79 14.34
N ASN A 72 -26.69 -9.15 15.41
CA ASN A 72 -26.37 -7.75 15.68
C ASN A 72 -24.88 -7.56 15.98
N GLN A 73 -24.26 -8.45 16.76
CA GLN A 73 -22.83 -8.41 17.02
C GLN A 73 -22.04 -8.50 15.71
N LYS A 74 -22.39 -9.45 14.84
CA LYS A 74 -21.74 -9.57 13.53
C LYS A 74 -21.87 -8.30 12.69
N LEU A 75 -23.05 -7.68 12.66
CA LEU A 75 -23.24 -6.43 11.94
C LEU A 75 -22.44 -5.26 12.53
N GLN A 76 -22.19 -5.26 13.85
CA GLN A 76 -21.33 -4.28 14.51
C GLN A 76 -19.87 -4.50 14.13
N ASP A 77 -19.41 -5.75 14.12
CA ASP A 77 -18.06 -6.13 13.70
C ASP A 77 -17.84 -5.73 12.23
N ASP A 78 -18.75 -6.10 11.32
CA ASP A 78 -18.71 -5.71 9.90
C ASP A 78 -18.71 -4.16 9.74
N ASN A 79 -19.49 -3.44 10.55
CA ASN A 79 -19.48 -1.97 10.53
C ASN A 79 -18.14 -1.39 10.98
N GLN A 80 -17.49 -2.00 11.96
CA GLN A 80 -16.19 -1.57 12.43
C GLN A 80 -15.11 -1.82 11.37
N GLU A 81 -15.11 -3.00 10.74
CA GLU A 81 -14.22 -3.32 9.62
C GLU A 81 -14.40 -2.34 8.44
N LEU A 82 -15.64 -1.98 8.10
CA LEU A 82 -15.91 -0.98 7.06
C LEU A 82 -15.35 0.40 7.41
N ARG A 83 -15.36 0.80 8.69
CA ARG A 83 -14.75 2.06 9.14
C ARG A 83 -13.23 2.02 8.99
N GLU A 84 -12.62 0.91 9.37
CA GLU A 84 -11.17 0.71 9.21
C GLU A 84 -10.75 0.71 7.75
N LEU A 85 -11.53 0.07 6.88
CA LEU A 85 -11.31 0.09 5.44
C LEU A 85 -11.42 1.50 4.87
N CYS A 86 -12.40 2.30 5.31
CA CYS A 86 -12.50 3.70 4.90
C CYS A 86 -11.23 4.49 5.24
N CYS A 87 -10.71 4.33 6.46
CA CYS A 87 -9.45 4.97 6.88
C CYS A 87 -8.28 4.56 5.98
N PHE A 88 -8.13 3.25 5.73
CA PHE A 88 -7.07 2.73 4.86
C PHE A 88 -7.13 3.30 3.44
N LEU A 89 -8.33 3.34 2.84
CA LEU A 89 -8.53 3.87 1.50
C LEU A 89 -8.26 5.38 1.44
N ASP A 90 -8.58 6.13 2.49
CA ASP A 90 -8.26 7.55 2.57
C ASP A 90 -6.76 7.81 2.65
N ASP A 91 -6.01 6.99 3.40
CA ASP A 91 -4.55 7.06 3.46
C ASP A 91 -3.92 6.75 2.10
N ASP A 92 -4.38 5.71 1.42
CA ASP A 92 -3.88 5.35 0.09
C ASP A 92 -4.22 6.42 -0.95
N ARG A 93 -5.41 7.01 -0.87
CA ARG A 93 -5.77 8.18 -1.70
C ARG A 93 -4.83 9.35 -1.45
N GLN A 94 -4.44 9.62 -0.20
CA GLN A 94 -3.48 10.67 0.13
C GLN A 94 -2.07 10.34 -0.39
N LYS A 95 -1.62 9.08 -0.28
CA LYS A 95 -0.34 8.62 -0.85
C LYS A 95 -0.33 8.78 -2.37
N GLY A 96 -1.41 8.40 -3.06
CA GLY A 96 -1.55 8.58 -4.51
C GLY A 96 -1.45 10.05 -4.94
N LYS A 97 -2.07 10.98 -4.19
CA LYS A 97 -1.94 12.43 -4.42
C LYS A 97 -0.51 12.92 -4.22
N LYS A 98 0.20 12.46 -3.17
CA LYS A 98 1.61 12.82 -2.94
C LYS A 98 2.49 12.31 -4.09
N LEU A 99 2.34 11.04 -4.47
CA LEU A 99 3.08 10.43 -5.57
C LEU A 99 2.86 11.17 -6.88
N SER A 100 1.61 11.52 -7.22
CA SER A 100 1.30 12.29 -8.44
C SER A 100 2.03 13.65 -8.46
N ARG A 101 2.10 14.36 -7.32
CA ARG A 101 2.82 15.64 -7.22
C ARG A 101 4.33 15.47 -7.38
N GLU A 102 4.92 14.44 -6.77
CA GLU A 102 6.34 14.12 -6.98
C GLU A 102 6.62 13.75 -8.43
N TRP A 103 5.76 12.93 -9.03
CA TRP A 103 5.90 12.53 -10.43
C TRP A 103 5.88 13.73 -11.39
N GLN A 104 4.96 14.68 -11.16
CA GLN A 104 4.93 15.92 -11.93
C GLN A 104 6.19 16.78 -11.71
N ARG A 105 6.70 16.86 -10.48
CA ARG A 105 7.95 17.57 -10.19
C ARG A 105 9.14 16.93 -10.91
N PHE A 106 9.26 15.61 -10.80
CA PHE A 106 10.26 14.82 -11.49
C PHE A 106 10.18 15.04 -13.00
N GLY A 107 9.00 14.92 -13.60
CA GLY A 107 8.80 15.15 -15.03
C GLY A 107 9.26 16.53 -15.49
N ARG A 108 8.91 17.60 -14.75
CA ARG A 108 9.37 18.96 -15.06
C ARG A 108 10.89 19.12 -14.93
N TYR A 109 11.48 18.57 -13.88
CA TYR A 109 12.92 18.62 -13.66
C TYR A 109 13.68 17.90 -14.79
N THR A 110 13.32 16.65 -15.05
CA THR A 110 13.98 15.82 -16.08
C THR A 110 13.83 16.44 -17.46
N ALA A 111 12.65 16.94 -17.82
CA ALA A 111 12.48 17.68 -19.07
C ALA A 111 13.42 18.88 -19.15
N SER A 112 13.47 19.71 -18.09
CA SER A 112 14.33 20.91 -18.06
C SER A 112 15.81 20.58 -18.20
N VAL A 113 16.28 19.47 -17.60
CA VAL A 113 17.66 18.99 -17.75
C VAL A 113 17.92 18.57 -19.18
N VAL A 114 17.06 17.72 -19.75
CA VAL A 114 17.21 17.24 -21.12
C VAL A 114 17.22 18.38 -22.13
N TRP A 115 16.32 19.37 -21.99
CA TRP A 115 16.31 20.54 -22.87
C TRP A 115 17.61 21.34 -22.82
N LYS A 116 18.21 21.49 -21.64
CA LYS A 116 19.50 22.17 -21.49
C LYS A 116 20.63 21.38 -22.14
N GLU A 117 20.68 20.06 -21.92
CA GLU A 117 21.70 19.19 -22.52
C GLU A 117 21.60 19.16 -24.04
N VAL A 118 20.39 19.01 -24.59
CA VAL A 118 20.16 19.08 -26.04
C VAL A 118 20.59 20.43 -26.60
N GLY A 119 20.24 21.53 -25.94
CA GLY A 119 20.69 22.87 -26.35
C GLY A 119 22.21 23.01 -26.33
N PHE A 120 22.88 22.48 -25.31
CA PHE A 120 24.34 22.46 -25.21
C PHE A 120 24.97 21.66 -26.36
N TYR A 121 24.48 20.45 -26.64
CA TYR A 121 24.99 19.63 -27.74
C TYR A 121 24.75 20.27 -29.11
N GLN A 122 23.60 20.92 -29.31
CA GLN A 122 23.32 21.68 -30.53
C GLN A 122 24.29 22.85 -30.72
N GLN A 123 24.62 23.57 -29.64
CA GLN A 123 25.61 24.65 -29.70
C GLN A 123 27.01 24.09 -30.03
N LYS A 124 27.40 22.99 -29.38
CA LYS A 124 28.71 22.36 -29.64
C LYS A 124 28.82 21.83 -31.07
N LEU A 125 27.75 21.28 -31.61
CA LEU A 125 27.70 20.81 -32.99
C LEU A 125 27.97 21.96 -33.96
N LYS A 126 27.31 23.11 -33.79
CA LYS A 126 27.52 24.31 -34.62
C LYS A 126 28.96 24.82 -34.55
N GLU A 127 29.56 24.82 -33.36
CA GLU A 127 30.97 25.22 -33.19
C GLU A 127 31.91 24.28 -33.97
N LEU A 128 31.67 22.96 -33.90
CA LEU A 128 32.45 21.97 -34.65
C LEU A 128 32.27 22.10 -36.16
N GLU A 129 31.05 22.37 -36.64
CA GLU A 129 30.76 22.62 -38.06
C GLU A 129 31.54 23.85 -38.57
N LEU A 130 31.50 24.97 -37.84
CA LEU A 130 32.25 26.18 -38.19
C LEU A 130 33.77 25.96 -38.20
N ASN A 131 34.30 25.25 -37.20
CA ASN A 131 35.72 24.91 -37.15
C ASN A 131 36.12 24.01 -38.33
N GLN A 132 35.28 23.03 -38.68
CA GLN A 132 35.50 22.17 -39.84
C GLN A 132 35.55 22.98 -41.13
N GLU A 133 34.63 23.94 -41.32
CA GLU A 133 34.64 24.83 -42.47
C GLU A 133 35.92 25.69 -42.55
N SER A 134 36.42 26.21 -41.42
CA SER A 134 37.69 26.95 -41.37
C SER A 134 38.86 26.08 -41.80
N VAL A 135 38.97 24.88 -41.24
CA VAL A 135 40.04 23.93 -41.57
C VAL A 135 39.98 23.51 -43.03
N VAL A 136 38.77 23.32 -43.59
CA VAL A 136 38.61 23.01 -45.02
C VAL A 136 39.09 24.19 -45.89
N ARG A 137 38.75 25.42 -45.52
CA ARG A 137 39.19 26.63 -46.24
C ARG A 137 40.71 26.77 -46.22
N GLU A 138 41.31 26.68 -45.04
CA GLU A 138 42.78 26.71 -44.87
C GLU A 138 43.46 25.60 -45.67
N ASN A 139 42.88 24.40 -45.71
CA ASN A 139 43.40 23.30 -46.54
C ASN A 139 43.35 23.60 -48.03
N VAL A 140 42.32 24.30 -48.52
CA VAL A 140 42.21 24.71 -49.92
C VAL A 140 43.27 25.77 -50.23
N GLU A 141 43.39 26.80 -49.39
CA GLU A 141 44.41 27.85 -49.55
C GLU A 141 45.83 27.26 -49.56
N LEU A 142 46.13 26.32 -48.65
CA LEU A 142 47.41 25.61 -48.63
C LEU A 142 47.65 24.79 -49.91
N LYS A 143 46.63 24.14 -50.45
CA LYS A 143 46.74 23.40 -51.73
C LYS A 143 47.04 24.34 -52.89
N GLU A 144 46.40 25.52 -52.94
CA GLU A 144 46.67 26.54 -53.96
C GLU A 144 48.10 27.06 -53.87
N ILE A 145 48.60 27.34 -52.67
CA ILE A 145 50.00 27.74 -52.43
C ILE A 145 50.97 26.67 -52.95
N ILE A 146 50.71 25.39 -52.66
CA ILE A 146 51.54 24.30 -53.15
C ILE A 146 51.58 24.31 -54.68
N VAL A 147 50.44 24.39 -55.36
CA VAL A 147 50.37 24.42 -56.83
C VAL A 147 51.20 25.56 -57.41
N MET A 148 51.08 26.78 -56.86
CA MET A 148 51.87 27.93 -57.31
C MET A 148 53.39 27.69 -57.15
N LEU A 149 53.82 27.11 -56.02
CA LEU A 149 55.23 26.76 -55.79
C LEU A 149 55.73 25.68 -56.76
N GLU A 150 54.88 24.73 -57.15
CA GLU A 150 55.23 23.71 -58.15
C GLU A 150 55.35 24.29 -59.56
N GLU A 151 54.48 25.24 -59.93
CA GLU A 151 54.53 25.96 -61.20
C GLU A 151 55.81 26.79 -61.32
N GLU A 152 56.21 27.51 -60.26
CA GLU A 152 57.47 28.26 -60.23
C GLU A 152 58.70 27.35 -60.37
N ARG A 153 58.70 26.21 -59.66
CA ARG A 153 59.76 25.19 -59.77
C ARG A 153 59.87 24.62 -61.19
N ASN A 154 58.75 24.48 -61.90
CA ASN A 154 58.70 23.87 -63.23
C ASN A 154 58.91 24.89 -64.38
N GLY A 155 58.58 26.17 -64.17
CA GLY A 155 58.71 27.27 -65.14
C GLY A 155 60.10 27.93 -65.17
N ALA A 156 60.83 27.89 -64.06
CA ALA A 156 62.23 28.31 -64.00
C ALA A 156 63.17 27.21 -64.53
N GLY A 157 63.09 26.92 -65.83
CA GLY A 157 64.06 26.10 -66.53
C GLY A 157 64.21 24.69 -65.98
N SER A 158 63.39 23.78 -66.51
CA SER A 158 63.64 22.34 -66.51
C SER A 158 65.12 22.00 -66.74
N ARG A 159 65.87 21.82 -65.65
CA ARG A 159 67.02 20.92 -65.57
C ARG A 159 66.55 19.74 -64.74
N SER A 160 65.83 18.84 -65.40
CA SER A 160 65.71 17.47 -64.95
C SER A 160 67.12 16.87 -64.89
N SER A 161 67.79 16.96 -63.73
CA SER A 161 68.86 16.04 -63.41
C SER A 161 68.20 14.69 -63.16
N ILE A 162 68.15 13.92 -64.24
CA ILE A 162 68.00 12.48 -64.28
C ILE A 162 69.14 11.83 -63.48
N ASP A 163 69.06 11.83 -62.14
CA ASP A 163 69.76 10.81 -61.35
C ASP A 163 69.17 10.69 -59.94
N SER A 164 68.14 9.86 -59.83
CA SER A 164 67.87 9.03 -58.66
C SER A 164 66.95 7.88 -59.09
N GLN A 165 67.34 7.20 -60.17
CA GLN A 165 66.84 5.85 -60.48
C GLN A 165 67.78 4.82 -59.85
N SER A 166 67.73 4.69 -58.53
CA SER A 166 68.18 3.53 -57.74
C SER A 166 68.02 3.94 -56.29
N SER A 167 67.17 3.39 -55.43
CA SER A 167 66.57 2.08 -55.39
C SER A 167 65.36 2.22 -54.46
N LEU A 168 64.24 1.59 -54.81
CA LEU A 168 63.23 0.98 -53.91
C LEU A 168 62.00 0.62 -54.77
N ASN A 169 62.25 -0.01 -55.91
CA ASN A 169 61.24 -0.78 -56.63
C ASN A 169 61.33 -2.23 -56.12
N ASN A 170 61.08 -2.44 -54.83
CA ASN A 170 60.91 -3.76 -54.24
C ASN A 170 60.26 -3.60 -52.87
N LEU A 171 58.93 -3.60 -52.80
CA LEU A 171 58.10 -4.01 -51.66
C LEU A 171 56.62 -3.97 -52.09
N ASN A 172 56.29 -4.71 -53.15
CA ASN A 172 54.95 -5.28 -53.30
C ASN A 172 55.11 -6.80 -53.29
N GLY A 173 54.97 -7.39 -52.10
CA GLY A 173 55.13 -8.83 -51.92
C GLY A 173 55.14 -9.25 -50.45
N GLY A 174 53.95 -9.32 -49.86
CA GLY A 174 53.61 -10.42 -48.96
C GLY A 174 54.12 -10.41 -47.52
N THR A 175 53.12 -10.38 -46.62
CA THR A 175 53.03 -11.21 -45.41
C THR A 175 53.82 -10.83 -44.15
N ASN A 176 53.04 -10.85 -43.06
CA ASN A 176 53.38 -11.26 -41.71
C ASN A 176 53.99 -10.24 -40.75
N ASN A 177 53.09 -9.79 -39.87
CA ASN A 177 53.18 -9.88 -38.41
C ASN A 177 54.23 -9.02 -37.69
N VAL A 178 53.84 -8.68 -36.47
CA VAL A 178 54.66 -8.26 -35.31
C VAL A 178 54.68 -6.75 -35.08
N ARG A 179 53.75 -6.31 -34.21
CA ARG A 179 53.91 -5.39 -33.05
C ARG A 179 52.60 -4.62 -32.84
N ASP A 180 52.04 -4.47 -31.65
CA ASP A 180 52.35 -4.98 -30.32
C ASP A 180 51.08 -4.70 -29.49
N VAL A 181 50.84 -5.55 -28.50
CA VAL A 181 49.65 -5.67 -27.65
C VAL A 181 49.55 -4.48 -26.69
N GLY A 182 48.33 -4.01 -26.42
CA GLY A 182 48.08 -2.95 -25.44
C GLY A 182 46.66 -2.99 -24.88
N ASP A 183 46.29 -4.08 -24.22
CA ASP A 183 45.08 -4.19 -23.41
C ASP A 183 45.34 -3.69 -21.98
N GLY A 184 45.09 -2.40 -21.76
CA GLY A 184 45.14 -1.81 -20.43
C GLY A 184 43.98 -2.28 -19.55
N SER A 185 44.18 -3.35 -18.78
CA SER A 185 43.31 -3.74 -17.67
C SER A 185 44.12 -3.99 -16.41
N SER A 186 43.97 -3.12 -15.42
CA SER A 186 44.38 -3.38 -14.04
C SER A 186 43.15 -3.39 -13.15
N THR A 187 42.73 -4.60 -12.80
CA THR A 187 41.97 -4.89 -11.59
C THR A 187 42.95 -4.94 -10.41
N SER A 188 42.74 -4.13 -9.38
CA SER A 188 43.40 -4.35 -8.09
C SER A 188 42.37 -4.23 -6.97
N SER A 189 41.99 -5.41 -6.50
CA SER A 189 41.24 -5.71 -5.29
C SER A 189 42.22 -5.93 -4.13
N THR A 190 42.12 -5.07 -3.12
CA THR A 190 42.49 -5.34 -1.72
C THR A 190 41.30 -4.79 -0.91
N GLY A 191 40.62 -5.55 -0.06
CA GLY A 191 41.14 -6.34 1.04
C GLY A 191 40.74 -5.63 2.33
N SER A 192 39.61 -6.05 2.91
CA SER A 192 38.99 -5.56 4.14
C SER A 192 39.93 -5.42 5.33
N THR A 193 39.72 -4.38 6.14
CA THR A 193 39.93 -4.42 7.59
C THR A 193 38.79 -3.66 8.28
N GLY A 194 38.04 -4.37 9.13
CA GLY A 194 37.00 -3.78 9.97
C GLY A 194 37.56 -3.23 11.30
N SER A 195 36.86 -2.24 11.85
CA SER A 195 36.18 -2.29 13.17
C SER A 195 35.99 -0.88 13.74
N PRO A 196 34.83 -0.58 14.37
CA PRO A 196 34.53 0.70 14.98
C PRO A 196 34.85 0.68 16.49
N ASP A 197 35.20 1.83 17.07
CA ASP A 197 35.02 2.03 18.51
C ASP A 197 34.80 3.51 18.90
N HIS A 198 34.09 3.69 20.02
CA HIS A 198 33.48 4.90 20.55
C HIS A 198 34.35 5.64 21.61
N HIS A 199 33.87 6.84 22.00
CA HIS A 199 34.15 7.66 23.22
C HIS A 199 35.31 8.68 23.07
N HIS A 200 35.29 9.94 23.52
CA HIS A 200 34.62 10.72 24.59
C HIS A 200 34.70 12.23 24.15
N GLY A 201 33.74 13.14 24.30
CA GLY A 201 33.37 13.86 25.53
C GLY A 201 34.39 14.93 26.01
N HIS A 202 34.23 16.24 25.67
CA HIS A 202 34.15 17.37 26.63
C HIS A 202 33.99 18.79 25.99
N ILE A 203 33.58 19.71 26.88
CA ILE A 203 32.92 21.03 26.80
C ILE A 203 33.88 22.23 26.82
N HIS A 204 33.56 23.31 26.08
CA HIS A 204 33.62 24.76 26.45
C HIS A 204 33.23 25.59 25.19
N GLY A 205 32.44 26.67 25.14
CA GLY A 205 31.97 27.65 26.14
C GLY A 205 32.56 29.04 25.85
N HIS A 206 31.87 29.95 25.13
CA HIS A 206 31.79 31.42 25.37
C HIS A 206 30.99 32.21 24.28
N LYS A 207 30.36 33.32 24.73
CA LYS A 207 29.31 34.20 24.15
C LYS A 207 29.83 35.34 23.19
N PRO A 208 29.11 36.47 22.94
CA PRO A 208 28.12 36.72 21.86
C PRO A 208 28.47 37.96 20.98
N ILE A 209 27.76 38.21 19.86
CA ILE A 209 27.55 39.57 19.28
C ILE A 209 26.43 39.55 18.21
N GLU A 210 25.73 40.69 18.12
CA GLU A 210 24.46 40.98 17.44
C GLU A 210 24.54 41.09 15.90
N GLY A 211 23.42 40.85 15.21
CA GLY A 211 23.22 41.21 13.79
C GLY A 211 21.98 40.60 13.15
N LYS A 212 20.99 41.44 12.81
CA LYS A 212 19.65 41.15 12.24
C LYS A 212 19.65 40.20 11.03
N THR A 213 18.68 39.28 10.97
CA THR A 213 17.58 39.24 9.97
C THR A 213 16.70 38.00 10.16
N ALA A 214 15.41 38.16 9.87
CA ALA A 214 14.34 37.21 10.15
C ALA A 214 14.45 35.89 9.38
N ALA A 215 14.28 34.76 10.07
CA ALA A 215 13.93 33.49 9.44
C ALA A 215 13.11 32.61 10.39
N ILE A 216 12.02 32.09 9.82
CA ILE A 216 10.94 31.31 10.39
C ILE A 216 11.45 30.08 11.13
N ARG A 217 11.23 30.02 12.46
CA ARG A 217 11.35 28.78 13.25
C ARG A 217 10.10 27.93 13.01
N ARG A 218 10.27 26.70 12.50
CA ARG A 218 9.28 25.62 12.66
C ARG A 218 9.90 24.56 13.56
N SER A 219 9.27 24.40 14.72
CA SER A 219 9.54 23.39 15.74
C SER A 219 9.37 22.01 15.13
N MET A 220 10.32 21.12 15.39
CA MET A 220 10.31 19.72 14.99
C MET A 220 10.39 18.91 16.27
N ASP A 221 9.25 18.70 16.93
CA ASP A 221 9.08 17.80 18.07
C ASP A 221 7.63 17.30 18.06
N ASP A 222 7.42 16.06 17.65
CA ASP A 222 6.65 15.04 18.38
C ASP A 222 6.52 13.77 17.53
N LEU A 223 7.46 12.84 17.71
CA LEU A 223 7.32 11.44 17.36
C LEU A 223 7.30 10.65 18.67
N SER A 224 6.14 10.61 19.32
CA SER A 224 5.87 9.59 20.34
C SER A 224 4.40 9.19 20.30
N THR A 225 4.11 8.13 19.55
CA THR A 225 2.91 7.33 19.77
C THR A 225 3.34 5.89 20.05
N ASN A 226 3.12 5.52 21.31
CA ASN A 226 3.37 4.23 21.92
C ASN A 226 2.89 3.06 21.04
N HIS A 227 3.84 2.21 20.63
CA HIS A 227 3.52 0.88 20.13
C HIS A 227 3.29 -0.03 21.35
N LEU A 228 2.03 -0.13 21.80
CA LEU A 228 1.64 -1.18 22.73
C LEU A 228 1.70 -2.51 21.99
N HIS A 229 2.72 -3.30 22.34
CA HIS A 229 2.86 -4.71 22.01
C HIS A 229 1.59 -5.47 22.44
N ARG A 230 0.84 -6.03 21.49
CA ARG A 230 -0.16 -7.07 21.76
C ARG A 230 0.36 -8.38 21.18
N SER A 231 0.86 -9.22 22.08
CA SER A 231 1.32 -10.59 21.80
C SER A 231 0.16 -11.44 21.27
N ILE A 232 0.41 -12.16 20.18
CA ILE A 232 -0.48 -13.16 19.59
C ILE A 232 -0.29 -14.49 20.37
N PRO A 233 -1.35 -15.16 20.85
CA PRO A 233 -1.23 -16.53 21.31
C PRO A 233 -1.34 -17.48 20.13
N ASN A 234 -0.27 -18.21 19.85
CA ASN A 234 -0.29 -19.36 18.95
C ASN A 234 -1.08 -20.51 19.61
N GLY A 235 -2.24 -20.85 19.04
CA GLY A 235 -2.97 -22.08 19.32
C GLY A 235 -2.86 -23.04 18.14
N LEU A 236 -1.87 -23.94 18.18
CA LEU A 236 -1.79 -25.11 17.31
C LEU A 236 -2.63 -26.23 17.92
N ASN A 237 -3.71 -26.63 17.23
CA ASN A 237 -4.38 -27.90 17.47
C ASN A 237 -3.96 -28.88 16.37
N GLY A 238 -3.38 -30.02 16.77
CA GLY A 238 -2.93 -31.05 15.84
C GLY A 238 -2.44 -32.32 16.52
N LYS A 239 -3.34 -33.04 17.20
CA LYS A 239 -3.56 -34.51 17.16
C LYS A 239 -4.49 -34.94 18.29
#